data_AF-A0A9E4WEF6-F1
#
_entry.id   AF-A0A9E4WEF6-F1
#
_cell.length_a   1.000
_cell.length_b   1.000
_cell.length_c   1.000
_cell.angle_alpha   90.00
_cell.angle_beta   90.00
_cell.angle_gamma   90.00
#
_symmetry.space_group_name_H-M   'P 1'
#
loop_
_entity.id
_entity.type
_entity.pdbx_description
1 polymer ?
#
loop_
_entity_poly.entity_id
_entity_poly.type
_entity_poly.pdbx_seq_one_letter_code
_entity_poly.pdbx_strand_id
1 'polypeptide(L)'
;PWVMVVPLAVLAVPALLIGLANVDGGITHLLTGALPAETAAALHEFEFNWGIALGSLAVAAGGIATAWLFYGVKVLSPDTVRTALRPLPFVLERKYFLDDLYEGVLVNGVLRAVTASAAWFDTYVIDGVPNGIAAGLRFSSDRLRLLHTGQVQVYGAIGFAGLLIAGGLAFLLNPL
;
A
#
# COMPACT_ATOMS: atom_id res chain seq x y z
N PRO A 1 8.74 31.74 -16.23
CA PRO A 1 9.92 31.14 -16.92
C PRO A 1 9.42 30.25 -18.07
N TRP A 2 10.20 30.10 -19.15
CA TRP A 2 9.81 29.29 -20.31
C TRP A 2 9.50 27.83 -19.95
N VAL A 3 10.13 27.31 -18.91
CA VAL A 3 9.91 25.96 -18.36
C VAL A 3 8.50 25.75 -17.79
N MET A 4 7.74 26.80 -17.46
CA MET A 4 6.34 26.70 -17.00
C MET A 4 5.31 27.02 -18.07
N VAL A 5 5.59 28.01 -18.95
CA VAL A 5 4.65 28.43 -19.99
C VAL A 5 4.52 27.37 -21.07
N VAL A 6 5.63 26.70 -21.43
CA VAL A 6 5.61 25.69 -22.48
C VAL A 6 4.70 24.50 -22.11
N PRO A 7 4.80 23.86 -20.92
CA PRO A 7 3.85 22.82 -20.53
C PRO A 7 2.39 23.28 -20.47
N LEU A 8 2.11 24.48 -19.94
CA LEU A 8 0.74 25.00 -19.90
C LEU A 8 0.17 25.24 -21.30
N ALA A 9 0.96 25.84 -22.20
CA ALA A 9 0.54 26.10 -23.57
C ALA A 9 0.30 24.79 -24.33
N VAL A 10 1.21 23.80 -24.16
CA VAL A 10 1.06 22.48 -24.77
C VAL A 10 -0.19 21.75 -24.28
N LEU A 11 -0.61 21.93 -23.02
CA LEU A 11 -1.88 21.37 -22.50
C LEU A 11 -3.12 22.15 -22.95
N ALA A 12 -3.01 23.48 -23.12
CA ALA A 12 -4.13 24.32 -23.54
C ALA A 12 -4.56 24.05 -25.00
N VAL A 13 -3.60 23.79 -25.90
CA VAL A 13 -3.87 23.50 -27.32
C VAL A 13 -4.82 22.32 -27.51
N PRO A 14 -4.58 21.10 -27.00
CA PRO A 14 -5.50 19.98 -27.15
C PRO A 14 -6.83 20.22 -26.44
N ALA A 15 -6.85 20.91 -25.28
CA ALA A 15 -8.12 21.25 -24.61
C ALA A 15 -9.02 22.13 -25.50
N LEU A 16 -8.44 23.11 -26.20
CA LEU A 16 -9.15 23.95 -27.17
C LEU A 16 -9.59 23.16 -28.41
N LEU A 17 -8.70 22.34 -28.97
CA LEU A 17 -9.00 21.52 -30.15
C LEU A 17 -10.14 20.53 -29.89
N ILE A 18 -10.13 19.86 -28.74
CA ILE A 18 -11.19 18.94 -28.31
C ILE A 18 -12.51 19.71 -28.15
N GLY A 19 -12.49 20.89 -27.52
CA GLY A 19 -13.67 21.74 -27.40
C GLY A 19 -14.27 22.14 -28.75
N LEU A 20 -13.43 22.53 -29.71
CA LEU A 20 -13.85 22.90 -31.07
C LEU A 20 -14.37 21.71 -31.88
N ALA A 21 -13.71 20.55 -31.78
CA ALA A 21 -14.13 19.31 -32.45
C ALA A 21 -15.46 18.74 -31.92
N ASN A 22 -15.97 19.26 -30.79
CA ASN A 22 -17.25 18.86 -30.23
C ASN A 22 -18.42 19.74 -30.66
N VAL A 23 -18.17 20.86 -31.36
CA VAL A 23 -19.22 21.85 -31.69
C VAL A 23 -20.28 21.29 -32.65
N ASP A 24 -19.87 20.41 -33.56
CA ASP A 24 -20.72 19.69 -34.51
C ASP A 24 -21.05 18.25 -34.06
N GLY A 25 -20.70 17.89 -32.83
CA GLY A 25 -20.89 16.53 -32.31
C GLY A 25 -19.83 15.53 -32.78
N GLY A 26 -18.68 15.98 -33.30
CA GLY A 26 -17.59 15.10 -33.76
C GLY A 26 -17.10 14.09 -32.72
N ILE A 27 -17.09 14.45 -31.43
CA ILE A 27 -16.74 13.51 -30.34
C ILE A 27 -17.84 12.47 -30.15
N THR A 28 -19.12 12.85 -30.21
CA THR A 28 -20.25 11.92 -30.08
C THR A 28 -20.21 10.87 -31.20
N HIS A 29 -19.88 11.28 -32.43
CA HIS A 29 -19.71 10.37 -33.57
C HIS A 29 -18.49 9.44 -33.41
N LEU A 30 -17.38 9.92 -32.84
CA LEU A 30 -16.22 9.08 -32.50
C LEU A 30 -16.54 8.06 -31.41
N LEU A 31 -17.33 8.45 -30.40
CA LEU A 31 -17.70 7.60 -29.27
C LEU A 31 -18.71 6.52 -29.68
N THR A 32 -19.72 6.87 -30.48
CA THR A 32 -20.71 5.89 -30.97
C THR A 32 -20.10 4.83 -31.89
N GLY A 33 -19.04 5.18 -32.64
CA GLY A 33 -18.26 4.21 -33.42
C GLY A 33 -17.33 3.31 -32.62
N ALA A 34 -16.99 3.69 -31.37
CA ALA A 34 -16.05 2.95 -30.51
C ALA A 34 -16.74 2.13 -29.40
N LEU A 35 -18.03 2.38 -29.13
CA LEU A 35 -18.79 1.75 -28.05
C LEU A 35 -19.61 0.54 -28.54
N PRO A 36 -19.92 -0.43 -27.66
CA PRO A 36 -20.87 -1.49 -27.95
C PRO A 36 -22.25 -0.94 -28.33
N ALA A 37 -22.94 -1.60 -29.27
CA ALA A 37 -24.17 -1.11 -29.91
C ALA A 37 -25.27 -0.67 -28.91
N GLU A 38 -25.37 -1.33 -27.77
CA GLU A 38 -26.34 -1.01 -26.69
C GLU A 38 -26.08 0.36 -26.06
N THR A 39 -24.80 0.70 -25.84
CA THR A 39 -24.37 2.00 -25.29
C THR A 39 -24.43 3.11 -26.33
N ALA A 40 -24.17 2.77 -27.60
CA ALA A 40 -24.23 3.72 -28.71
C ALA A 40 -25.67 4.13 -29.06
N ALA A 41 -26.66 3.25 -28.82
CA ALA A 41 -28.08 3.58 -28.97
C ALA A 41 -28.56 4.59 -27.91
N ALA A 42 -28.13 4.42 -26.65
CA ALA A 42 -28.46 5.35 -25.56
C ALA A 42 -27.90 6.77 -25.77
N LEU A 43 -26.79 6.90 -26.51
CA LEU A 43 -26.21 8.20 -26.88
C LEU A 43 -26.95 8.89 -28.04
N HIS A 44 -27.62 8.12 -28.92
CA HIS A 44 -28.40 8.67 -30.04
C HIS A 44 -29.74 9.29 -29.62
N GLU A 45 -30.29 8.86 -28.48
CA GLU A 45 -31.53 9.44 -27.94
C GLU A 45 -31.32 10.79 -27.21
N PHE A 46 -30.06 11.23 -27.07
CA PHE A 46 -29.75 12.47 -26.37
C PHE A 46 -29.91 13.69 -27.29
N GLU A 47 -31.15 14.18 -27.42
CA GLU A 47 -31.42 15.43 -28.12
C GLU A 47 -30.85 16.64 -27.35
N PHE A 48 -30.25 17.58 -28.08
CA PHE A 48 -29.70 18.79 -27.48
C PHE A 48 -30.82 19.67 -26.90
N ASN A 49 -31.00 19.60 -25.58
CA ASN A 49 -31.99 20.40 -24.89
C ASN A 49 -31.39 21.76 -24.51
N TRP A 50 -31.76 22.80 -25.27
CA TRP A 50 -31.36 24.19 -25.00
C TRP A 50 -31.68 24.66 -23.59
N GLY A 51 -32.76 24.18 -22.97
CA GLY A 51 -33.12 24.51 -21.59
C GLY A 51 -32.10 23.99 -20.58
N ILE A 52 -31.65 22.74 -20.74
CA ILE A 52 -30.62 22.14 -19.89
C ILE A 52 -29.24 22.78 -20.18
N ALA A 53 -28.93 23.05 -21.46
CA ALA A 53 -27.67 23.67 -21.85
C ALA A 53 -27.54 25.10 -21.28
N LEU A 54 -28.56 25.94 -21.46
CA LEU A 54 -28.56 27.30 -20.91
C LEU A 54 -28.66 27.31 -19.38
N GLY A 55 -29.45 26.39 -18.80
CA GLY A 55 -29.56 26.24 -17.36
C GLY A 55 -28.21 25.86 -16.72
N SER A 56 -27.51 24.88 -17.26
CA SER A 56 -26.19 24.46 -16.76
C SER A 56 -25.13 25.55 -16.94
N LEU A 57 -25.15 26.28 -18.07
CA LEU A 57 -24.27 27.43 -18.28
C LEU A 57 -24.54 28.54 -17.25
N ALA A 58 -25.80 28.85 -16.97
CA ALA A 58 -26.19 29.83 -15.97
C ALA A 58 -25.75 29.41 -14.56
N VAL A 59 -25.90 28.13 -14.20
CA VAL A 59 -25.43 27.59 -12.92
C VAL A 59 -23.90 27.68 -12.81
N ALA A 60 -23.16 27.30 -13.87
CA ALA A 60 -21.71 27.39 -13.89
C ALA A 60 -21.22 28.84 -13.75
N ALA A 61 -21.80 29.77 -14.52
CA ALA A 61 -21.51 31.19 -14.43
C ALA A 61 -21.87 31.76 -13.04
N GLY A 62 -23.00 31.33 -12.47
CA GLY A 62 -23.41 31.69 -11.11
C GLY A 62 -22.43 31.20 -10.04
N GLY A 63 -21.88 29.99 -10.20
CA GLY A 63 -20.82 29.47 -9.33
C GLY A 63 -19.54 30.31 -9.39
N ILE A 64 -19.09 30.67 -10.60
CA ILE A 64 -17.93 31.54 -10.82
C ILE A 64 -18.17 32.93 -10.23
N ALA A 65 -19.35 33.51 -10.48
CA ALA A 65 -19.73 34.82 -9.96
C ALA A 65 -19.74 34.81 -8.41
N THR A 66 -20.32 33.77 -7.80
CA THR A 66 -20.33 33.60 -6.35
C THR A 66 -18.90 33.51 -5.80
N ALA A 67 -18.04 32.70 -6.43
CA ALA A 67 -16.63 32.60 -6.04
C ALA A 67 -15.89 33.95 -6.17
N TRP A 68 -16.14 34.71 -7.23
CA TRP A 68 -15.56 36.05 -7.39
C TRP A 68 -16.02 36.99 -6.26
N LEU A 69 -17.29 36.98 -5.89
CA LEU A 69 -17.80 37.83 -4.81
C LEU A 69 -17.13 37.52 -3.45
N PHE A 70 -16.84 36.25 -3.15
CA PHE A 70 -16.11 35.85 -1.93
C PHE A 70 -14.60 36.17 -1.99
N TYR A 71 -13.92 35.81 -3.09
CA TYR A 71 -12.45 35.82 -3.13
C TYR A 71 -11.85 37.01 -3.85
N GLY A 72 -12.48 37.49 -4.93
CA GLY A 72 -11.95 38.59 -5.74
C GLY A 72 -12.37 39.97 -5.23
N VAL A 73 -13.68 40.23 -5.11
CA VAL A 73 -14.19 41.53 -4.63
C VAL A 73 -14.33 41.57 -3.11
N LYS A 74 -14.37 40.39 -2.45
CA LYS A 74 -14.44 40.23 -0.98
C LYS A 74 -15.63 40.96 -0.34
N VAL A 75 -16.75 41.04 -1.05
CA VAL A 75 -17.99 41.66 -0.54
C VAL A 75 -18.66 40.76 0.50
N LEU A 76 -18.51 39.44 0.35
CA LEU A 76 -19.02 38.45 1.28
C LEU A 76 -17.87 37.85 2.10
N SER A 77 -18.06 37.74 3.41
CA SER A 77 -17.12 37.06 4.30
C SER A 77 -17.33 35.55 4.23
N PRO A 78 -16.33 34.76 3.82
CA PRO A 78 -16.38 33.30 3.89
C PRO A 78 -16.60 32.80 5.32
N ASP A 79 -16.09 33.53 6.32
CA ASP A 79 -16.16 33.14 7.73
C ASP A 79 -17.58 33.19 8.29
N THR A 80 -18.40 34.11 7.80
CA THR A 80 -19.82 34.20 8.19
C THR A 80 -20.59 32.98 7.71
N VAL A 81 -20.38 32.56 6.45
CA VAL A 81 -21.02 31.37 5.88
C VAL A 81 -20.50 30.09 6.52
N ARG A 82 -19.19 30.01 6.75
CA ARG A 82 -18.55 28.90 7.48
C ARG A 82 -19.14 28.73 8.88
N THR A 83 -19.38 29.83 9.59
CA THR A 83 -19.97 29.78 10.95
C THR A 83 -21.44 29.39 10.91
N ALA A 84 -22.21 29.90 9.95
CA ALA A 84 -23.63 29.57 9.79
C ALA A 84 -23.85 28.10 9.39
N LEU A 85 -22.98 27.55 8.54
CA LEU A 85 -23.06 26.17 8.05
C LEU A 85 -22.06 25.24 8.73
N ARG A 86 -21.60 25.55 9.95
CA ARG A 86 -20.52 24.87 10.69
C ARG A 86 -20.39 23.34 10.51
N PRO A 87 -21.45 22.51 10.55
CA PRO A 87 -21.28 21.07 10.33
C PRO A 87 -20.74 20.71 8.93
N LEU A 88 -21.06 21.50 7.90
CA LEU A 88 -20.71 21.19 6.53
C LEU A 88 -19.22 21.40 6.23
N PRO A 89 -18.59 22.57 6.51
CA PRO A 89 -17.15 22.74 6.38
C PRO A 89 -16.36 21.72 7.22
N PHE A 90 -16.85 21.35 8.41
CA PHE A 90 -16.19 20.37 9.26
C PHE A 90 -16.06 18.98 8.59
N VAL A 91 -17.12 18.51 7.94
CA VAL A 91 -17.10 17.22 7.21
C VAL A 91 -16.26 17.33 5.93
N LEU A 92 -16.42 18.42 5.18
CA LEU A 92 -15.72 18.62 3.90
C LEU A 92 -14.21 18.81 4.08
N GLU A 93 -13.78 19.53 5.11
CA GLU A 93 -12.36 19.73 5.46
C GLU A 93 -11.68 18.44 5.88
N ARG A 94 -12.43 17.55 6.54
CA ARG A 94 -11.97 16.20 6.89
C ARG A 94 -12.09 15.21 5.72
N LYS A 95 -12.34 15.69 4.50
CA LYS A 95 -12.52 14.86 3.30
C LYS A 95 -13.51 13.72 3.52
N TYR A 96 -14.64 14.02 4.14
CA TYR A 96 -15.66 13.04 4.52
C TYR A 96 -15.18 11.94 5.48
N PHE A 97 -14.12 12.20 6.26
CA PHE A 97 -13.49 11.26 7.19
C PHE A 97 -12.94 9.98 6.54
N LEU A 98 -12.79 9.96 5.22
CA LEU A 98 -12.25 8.80 4.51
C LEU A 98 -10.79 8.55 4.89
N ASP A 99 -10.01 9.62 5.02
CA ASP A 99 -8.62 9.55 5.47
C ASP A 99 -8.53 9.00 6.91
N ASP A 100 -9.34 9.56 7.83
CA ASP A 100 -9.40 9.13 9.24
C ASP A 100 -9.81 7.65 9.37
N LEU A 101 -10.75 7.19 8.54
CA LEU A 101 -11.18 5.78 8.49
C LEU A 101 -10.06 4.87 7.97
N TYR A 102 -9.43 5.25 6.86
CA TYR A 102 -8.36 4.46 6.25
C TYR A 102 -7.15 4.36 7.17
N GLU A 103 -6.66 5.50 7.65
CA GLU A 103 -5.47 5.53 8.51
C GLU A 103 -5.75 4.96 9.89
N GLY A 104 -6.89 5.29 10.50
CA GLY A 104 -7.26 4.82 11.82
C GLY A 104 -7.55 3.32 11.86
N VAL A 105 -8.46 2.84 11.01
CA VAL A 105 -8.96 1.46 11.08
C VAL A 105 -8.09 0.51 10.27
N LEU A 106 -7.81 0.81 9.00
CA LEU A 106 -7.09 -0.12 8.13
C LEU A 106 -5.60 -0.13 8.44
N VAL A 107 -4.96 1.05 8.47
CA VAL A 107 -3.50 1.13 8.67
C VAL A 107 -3.14 0.84 10.12
N ASN A 108 -3.63 1.66 11.05
CA ASN A 108 -3.22 1.57 12.44
C ASN A 108 -3.89 0.41 13.20
N GLY A 109 -5.10 0.00 12.80
CA GLY A 109 -5.77 -1.17 13.37
C GLY A 109 -5.26 -2.46 12.75
N VAL A 110 -5.60 -2.71 11.49
CA VAL A 110 -5.39 -4.02 10.85
C VAL A 110 -3.93 -4.24 10.45
N LEU A 111 -3.35 -3.34 9.65
CA LEU A 111 -2.01 -3.54 9.09
C LEU A 111 -0.93 -3.57 10.17
N ARG A 112 -0.98 -2.66 11.16
CA ARG A 112 -0.03 -2.70 12.29
C ARG A 112 -0.12 -3.99 13.09
N ALA A 113 -1.32 -4.50 13.37
CA ALA A 113 -1.47 -5.75 14.12
C ALA A 113 -0.89 -6.95 13.34
N VAL A 114 -1.17 -7.03 12.03
CA VAL A 114 -0.65 -8.10 11.17
C VAL A 114 0.87 -8.03 11.05
N THR A 115 1.42 -6.85 10.77
CA THR A 115 2.87 -6.66 10.64
C THR A 115 3.61 -6.92 11.95
N ALA A 116 3.09 -6.48 13.10
CA ALA A 116 3.67 -6.79 14.40
C ALA A 116 3.65 -8.29 14.71
N SER A 117 2.55 -8.98 14.38
CA SER A 117 2.44 -10.42 14.56
C SER A 117 3.42 -11.18 13.67
N ALA A 118 3.56 -10.75 12.41
CA ALA A 118 4.51 -11.33 11.48
C ALA A 118 5.97 -11.10 11.92
N ALA A 119 6.31 -9.88 12.36
CA ALA A 119 7.65 -9.56 12.85
C ALA A 119 8.02 -10.34 14.11
N TRP A 120 7.05 -10.52 15.02
CA TRP A 120 7.23 -11.38 16.19
C TRP A 120 7.49 -12.84 15.76
N PHE A 121 6.69 -13.39 14.85
CA PHE A 121 6.87 -14.76 14.38
C PHE A 121 8.25 -14.96 13.72
N ASP A 122 8.67 -14.03 12.88
CA ASP A 122 9.98 -14.07 12.23
C ASP A 122 11.12 -14.06 13.27
N THR A 123 11.10 -13.10 14.19
CA THR A 123 12.15 -12.94 15.21
C THR A 123 12.26 -14.15 16.16
N TYR A 124 11.12 -14.67 16.62
CA TYR A 124 11.11 -15.72 17.66
C TYR A 124 11.10 -17.14 17.10
N VAL A 125 10.45 -17.37 15.97
CA VAL A 125 10.31 -18.71 15.39
C VAL A 125 11.33 -18.92 14.28
N ILE A 126 11.36 -18.04 13.28
CA ILE A 126 12.24 -18.23 12.11
C ILE A 126 13.70 -18.04 12.51
N ASP A 127 14.02 -16.97 13.23
CA ASP A 127 15.39 -16.70 13.69
C ASP A 127 15.70 -17.37 15.04
N GLY A 128 14.73 -17.39 15.96
CA GLY A 128 14.94 -17.88 17.31
C GLY A 128 15.24 -19.38 17.37
N VAL A 129 14.55 -20.20 16.57
CA VAL A 129 14.73 -21.67 16.61
C VAL A 129 16.13 -22.10 16.14
N PRO A 130 16.63 -21.69 14.96
CA PRO A 130 17.99 -22.05 14.53
C PRO A 130 19.06 -21.52 15.48
N ASN A 131 18.92 -20.29 15.98
CA ASN A 131 19.87 -19.71 16.92
C ASN A 131 19.90 -20.48 18.25
N GLY A 132 18.75 -20.93 18.75
CA GLY A 132 18.65 -21.78 19.94
C GLY A 132 19.34 -23.13 19.75
N ILE A 133 19.12 -23.79 18.60
CA ILE A 133 19.79 -25.05 18.26
C ILE A 133 21.31 -24.83 18.18
N ALA A 134 21.75 -23.77 17.49
CA ALA A 134 23.17 -23.43 17.36
C ALA A 134 23.81 -23.15 18.73
N ALA A 135 23.11 -22.45 19.62
CA ALA A 135 23.57 -22.21 20.99
C ALA A 135 23.71 -23.51 21.79
N GLY A 136 22.74 -24.43 21.69
CA GLY A 136 22.79 -25.74 22.33
C GLY A 136 23.94 -26.62 21.80
N LEU A 137 24.18 -26.58 20.49
CA LEU A 137 25.29 -27.30 19.88
C LEU A 137 26.64 -26.72 20.35
N ARG A 138 26.79 -25.40 20.33
CA ARG A 138 28.00 -24.71 20.84
C ARG A 138 28.27 -25.06 22.30
N PHE A 139 27.25 -25.02 23.15
CA PHE A 139 27.36 -25.43 24.55
C PHE A 139 27.86 -26.88 24.68
N SER A 140 27.30 -27.79 23.90
CA SER A 140 27.71 -29.20 23.89
C SER A 140 29.15 -29.37 23.40
N SER A 141 29.54 -28.70 22.32
CA SER A 141 30.90 -28.69 21.79
C SER A 141 31.91 -28.12 22.78
N ASP A 142 31.57 -27.04 23.49
CA ASP A 142 32.43 -26.45 24.51
C ASP A 142 32.66 -27.42 25.69
N ARG A 143 31.64 -28.18 26.08
CA ARG A 143 31.77 -29.22 27.12
C ARG A 143 32.59 -30.42 26.64
N LEU A 144 32.37 -30.89 25.41
CA LEU A 144 33.20 -31.95 24.81
C LEU A 144 34.66 -31.52 24.66
N ARG A 145 34.93 -30.25 24.32
CA ARG A 145 36.30 -29.72 24.18
C ARG A 145 37.10 -29.84 25.47
N LEU A 146 36.45 -29.71 26.62
CA LEU A 146 37.11 -29.86 27.93
C LEU A 146 37.51 -31.32 28.24
N LEU A 147 36.87 -32.31 27.61
CA LEU A 147 37.24 -33.72 27.75
C LEU A 147 38.50 -34.07 26.94
N HIS A 148 38.88 -33.25 25.97
CA HIS A 148 40.15 -33.37 25.24
C HIS A 148 41.25 -32.56 25.96
N THR A 149 41.86 -33.15 26.99
CA THR A 149 42.89 -32.50 27.82
C THR A 149 44.30 -32.53 27.21
N GLY A 150 44.49 -33.17 26.05
CA GLY A 150 45.79 -33.25 25.36
C GLY A 150 46.78 -34.25 25.96
N GLN A 151 46.38 -35.01 26.99
CA GLN A 151 47.25 -35.97 27.67
C GLN A 151 47.24 -37.34 27.00
N VAL A 152 48.35 -37.71 26.35
CA VAL A 152 48.50 -38.94 25.52
C VAL A 152 48.14 -40.23 26.29
N GLN A 153 48.39 -40.26 27.61
CA GLN A 153 48.09 -41.40 28.48
C GLN A 153 46.59 -41.68 28.62
N VAL A 154 45.77 -40.62 28.65
CA VAL A 154 44.30 -40.75 28.77
C VAL A 154 43.73 -41.34 27.47
N TYR A 155 44.25 -40.93 26.31
CA TYR A 155 43.86 -41.51 25.02
C TYR A 155 44.23 -42.99 24.92
N GLY A 156 45.44 -43.36 25.37
CA GLY A 156 45.88 -44.76 25.42
C GLY A 156 44.97 -45.62 26.31
N ALA A 157 44.63 -45.12 27.50
CA ALA A 157 43.75 -45.82 28.44
C ALA A 157 42.32 -46.02 27.89
N ILE A 158 41.73 -44.97 27.30
CA ILE A 158 40.40 -45.04 26.67
C ILE A 158 40.40 -46.02 25.49
N GLY A 159 41.42 -45.98 24.63
CA GLY A 159 41.55 -46.89 23.50
C GLY A 159 41.66 -48.35 23.92
N PHE A 160 42.47 -48.64 24.94
CA PHE A 160 42.63 -49.99 25.47
C PHE A 160 41.34 -50.52 26.11
N ALA A 161 40.63 -49.68 26.88
CA ALA A 161 39.32 -50.02 27.44
C ALA A 161 38.28 -50.28 26.35
N GLY A 162 38.27 -49.46 25.29
CA GLY A 162 37.40 -49.66 24.12
C GLY A 162 37.66 -50.99 23.42
N LEU A 163 38.92 -51.40 23.29
CA LEU A 163 39.31 -52.69 22.70
C LEU A 163 38.79 -53.87 23.53
N LEU A 164 38.91 -53.80 24.86
CA LEU A 164 38.41 -54.83 25.77
C LEU A 164 36.88 -54.96 25.72
N ILE A 165 36.16 -53.84 25.68
CA ILE A 165 34.70 -53.82 25.59
C ILE A 165 34.25 -54.39 24.25
N ALA A 166 34.83 -53.93 23.13
CA ALA A 166 34.47 -54.40 21.80
C ALA A 166 34.78 -55.91 21.64
N GLY A 167 35.93 -56.36 22.13
CA GLY A 167 36.30 -57.78 22.12
C GLY A 167 35.38 -58.64 22.98
N GLY A 168 35.04 -58.18 24.19
CA GLY A 168 34.10 -58.87 25.06
C GLY A 168 32.68 -58.93 24.47
N LEU A 169 32.23 -57.85 23.84
CA LEU A 169 30.94 -57.81 23.15
C LEU A 169 30.92 -58.76 21.95
N ALA A 170 31.99 -58.77 21.14
CA ALA A 170 32.11 -59.69 20.01
C ALA A 170 32.12 -61.16 20.45
N PHE A 171 32.80 -61.48 21.55
CA PHE A 171 32.80 -62.82 22.14
C PHE A 171 31.42 -63.25 22.67
N LEU A 172 30.68 -62.31 23.29
CA LEU A 172 29.30 -62.57 23.74
C LEU A 172 28.30 -62.73 22.57
N LEU A 173 28.53 -62.02 21.46
CA LEU A 173 27.66 -62.06 20.28
C LEU A 173 27.97 -63.22 19.32
N ASN A 174 29.18 -63.78 19.37
CA ASN A 174 29.57 -64.95 18.58
C ASN A 174 30.34 -65.95 19.47
N PRO A 175 29.65 -66.67 20.37
CA PRO A 175 30.26 -67.73 21.14
C PRO A 175 30.52 -68.90 20.19
N LEU A 176 31.80 -69.13 19.86
CA LEU A 176 32.27 -70.33 19.16
C LEU A 176 31.91 -71.59 19.96
#